data_AF-A0A194VY28-F1
#
_entry.id   AF-A0A194VY28-F1
#
_cell.length_a   1.000
_cell.length_b   1.000
_cell.length_c   1.000
_cell.angle_alpha   90.00
_cell.angle_beta   90.00
_cell.angle_gamma   90.00
#
_symmetry.space_group_name_H-M   'P 1'
#
loop_
_entity.id
_entity.type
_entity.pdbx_description
1 polymer ?
#
loop_
_entity_poly.entity_id
_entity_poly.type
_entity_poly.pdbx_seq_one_letter_code
_entity_poly.pdbx_strand_id
1 'polypeptide(L)'
;MPSTHTIELHFPLPAYLSRDLVIQHLQTYEPLITPHPYLQRYDRKTVSLKDLLDDPFFTEDGWKIESYVVIERVPILPLLGLSKDIKIPAIFQSFPAGVRCRADAQGGVRVWSTYEVVRRDLGAEFERAGRADSQGVGHDGWDHDVLDAAGLSSPGAGEWELVERAKVECSAIVKPFVVKSFEAAHRDLCRKVIDGLKVQTSREHPALVEETPVAVPASMVVA
;
A
#
# COMPACT_ATOMS: atom_id res chain seq x y z
N MET A 1 -11.19 -4.88 27.11
CA MET A 1 -9.89 -4.34 26.67
C MET A 1 -9.85 -4.35 25.15
N PRO A 2 -9.38 -3.28 24.49
CA PRO A 2 -9.15 -3.30 23.06
C PRO A 2 -8.06 -4.34 22.72
N SER A 3 -8.21 -5.00 21.57
CA SER A 3 -7.26 -5.95 21.02
C SER A 3 -6.51 -5.31 19.87
N THR A 4 -5.19 -5.54 19.83
CA THR A 4 -4.33 -5.04 18.77
C THR A 4 -3.86 -6.16 17.85
N HIS A 5 -3.55 -5.78 16.61
CA HIS A 5 -2.86 -6.59 15.61
C HIS A 5 -1.97 -5.69 14.75
N THR A 6 -0.80 -6.19 14.35
CA THR A 6 0.18 -5.42 13.59
C THR A 6 0.63 -6.23 12.38
N ILE A 7 0.82 -5.56 11.25
CA ILE A 7 1.44 -6.11 10.05
C ILE A 7 2.61 -5.25 9.58
N GLU A 8 3.52 -5.89 8.89
CA GLU A 8 4.57 -5.26 8.10
C GLU A 8 4.55 -5.89 6.72
N LEU A 9 4.36 -5.07 5.69
CA LEU A 9 4.25 -5.50 4.29
C LEU A 9 5.36 -4.84 3.48
N HIS A 10 5.93 -5.60 2.55
CA HIS A 10 7.07 -5.22 1.72
C HIS A 10 6.71 -5.38 0.25
N PHE A 11 6.95 -4.34 -0.55
CA PHE A 11 6.66 -4.32 -1.98
C PHE A 11 7.83 -3.74 -2.77
N PRO A 12 8.64 -4.58 -3.44
CA PRO A 12 9.72 -4.10 -4.29
C PRO A 12 9.19 -3.18 -5.39
N LEU A 13 9.86 -2.04 -5.56
CA LEU A 13 9.54 -1.10 -6.62
C LEU A 13 10.24 -1.54 -7.91
N PRO A 14 9.62 -1.37 -9.09
CA PRO A 14 10.31 -1.51 -10.36
C PRO A 14 11.51 -0.56 -10.48
N ALA A 15 12.59 -0.97 -11.14
CA ALA A 15 13.84 -0.21 -11.28
C ALA A 15 13.67 1.13 -12.01
N TYR A 16 12.64 1.25 -12.86
CA TYR A 16 12.32 2.50 -13.55
C TYR A 16 11.51 3.49 -12.70
N LEU A 17 10.94 3.06 -11.56
CA LEU A 17 10.27 3.97 -10.64
C LEU A 17 11.29 4.52 -9.65
N SER A 18 11.54 5.82 -9.72
CA SER A 18 12.40 6.49 -8.74
C SER A 18 11.73 6.55 -7.36
N ARG A 19 12.55 6.48 -6.31
CA ARG A 19 12.12 6.68 -4.92
C ARG A 19 11.31 7.97 -4.75
N ASP A 20 11.85 9.09 -5.24
CA ASP A 20 11.26 10.41 -4.99
C ASP A 20 9.89 10.55 -5.67
N LEU A 21 9.71 9.96 -6.84
CA LEU A 21 8.43 9.93 -7.54
C LEU A 21 7.37 9.14 -6.75
N VAL A 22 7.76 8.01 -6.15
CA VAL A 22 6.85 7.21 -5.29
C VAL A 22 6.49 7.98 -4.01
N ILE A 23 7.48 8.63 -3.37
CA ILE A 23 7.26 9.46 -2.18
C ILE A 23 6.31 10.62 -2.52
N GLN A 24 6.56 11.34 -3.61
CA GLN A 24 5.70 12.44 -4.04
C GLN A 24 4.26 11.95 -4.30
N HIS A 25 4.11 10.81 -4.97
CA HIS A 25 2.81 10.20 -5.22
C HIS A 25 2.07 9.90 -3.91
N LEU A 26 2.71 9.23 -2.94
CA LEU A 26 2.13 8.97 -1.62
C LEU A 26 1.71 10.26 -0.90
N GLN A 27 2.53 11.31 -0.97
CA GLN A 27 2.32 12.58 -0.28
C GLN A 27 1.18 13.44 -0.87
N THR A 28 0.61 13.03 -2.01
CA THR A 28 -0.68 13.56 -2.48
C THR A 28 -1.88 13.00 -1.71
N TYR A 29 -1.68 11.93 -0.93
CA TYR A 29 -2.66 11.18 -0.12
C TYR A 29 -3.77 10.48 -0.90
N GLU A 30 -4.16 10.99 -2.06
CA GLU A 30 -5.18 10.42 -2.93
C GLU A 30 -4.93 8.93 -3.26
N PRO A 31 -3.70 8.47 -3.57
CA PRO A 31 -3.42 7.05 -3.81
C PRO A 31 -3.65 6.16 -2.59
N LEU A 32 -3.69 6.72 -1.38
CA LEU A 32 -4.00 6.00 -0.15
C LEU A 32 -5.50 6.02 0.19
N ILE A 33 -6.31 6.75 -0.57
CA ILE A 33 -7.76 6.92 -0.35
C ILE A 33 -8.57 6.26 -1.47
N THR A 34 -8.22 6.53 -2.73
CA THR A 34 -9.03 6.14 -3.90
C THR A 34 -9.08 4.64 -4.24
N PRO A 35 -8.09 3.80 -3.88
CA PRO A 35 -8.14 2.38 -4.26
C PRO A 35 -9.17 1.51 -3.52
N HIS A 36 -9.91 2.10 -2.57
CA HIS A 36 -10.92 1.40 -1.77
C HIS A 36 -12.15 1.03 -2.62
N PRO A 37 -12.56 -0.25 -2.67
CA PRO A 37 -13.58 -0.74 -3.59
C PRO A 37 -14.99 -0.19 -3.30
N TYR A 38 -15.23 0.27 -2.08
CA TYR A 38 -16.53 0.80 -1.65
C TYR A 38 -16.55 2.34 -1.59
N LEU A 39 -15.47 3.01 -2.00
CA LEU A 39 -15.38 4.46 -1.96
C LEU A 39 -16.50 5.10 -2.80
N GLN A 40 -17.23 6.02 -2.17
CA GLN A 40 -18.18 6.88 -2.86
C GLN A 40 -17.58 8.25 -3.13
N ARG A 41 -16.96 8.83 -2.10
CA ARG A 41 -16.24 10.11 -2.14
C ARG A 41 -15.38 10.27 -0.90
N TYR A 42 -14.51 11.27 -0.90
CA TYR A 42 -13.78 11.71 0.26
C TYR A 42 -13.81 13.24 0.31
N ASP A 43 -14.02 13.78 1.50
CA ASP A 43 -14.12 15.23 1.71
C ASP A 43 -12.98 15.68 2.62
N ARG A 44 -12.20 16.67 2.19
CA ARG A 44 -11.20 17.30 3.06
C ARG A 44 -11.89 18.00 4.24
N LYS A 45 -11.28 17.92 5.41
CA LYS A 45 -11.75 18.55 6.66
C LYS A 45 -10.63 19.34 7.34
N THR A 46 -11.04 20.23 8.23
CA THR A 46 -10.14 20.91 9.15
C THR A 46 -9.53 19.87 10.09
N VAL A 47 -8.21 19.94 10.25
CA VAL A 47 -7.49 19.07 11.19
C VAL A 47 -7.81 19.52 12.61
N SER A 48 -8.21 18.57 13.45
CA SER A 48 -8.43 18.80 14.87
C SER A 48 -7.10 18.74 15.62
N LEU A 49 -6.69 19.86 16.24
CA LEU A 49 -5.47 19.90 17.05
C LEU A 49 -5.51 18.89 18.21
N LYS A 50 -6.69 18.66 18.80
CA LYS A 50 -6.87 17.67 19.85
C LYS A 50 -6.53 16.26 19.35
N ASP A 51 -7.01 15.91 18.15
CA ASP A 51 -6.80 14.58 17.57
C ASP A 51 -5.34 14.30 17.19
N LEU A 52 -4.54 15.36 17.03
CA LEU A 52 -3.09 15.29 16.81
C LEU A 52 -2.30 15.20 18.11
N LEU A 53 -2.56 16.11 19.06
CA LEU A 53 -1.77 16.20 20.30
C LEU A 53 -1.94 14.97 21.20
N ASP A 54 -3.11 14.33 21.16
CA ASP A 54 -3.40 13.13 21.94
C ASP A 54 -2.84 11.85 21.28
N ASP A 55 -2.26 11.94 20.07
CA ASP A 55 -1.81 10.79 19.30
C ASP A 55 -0.29 10.85 19.00
N PRO A 56 0.56 10.11 19.75
CA PRO A 56 2.02 10.14 19.56
C PRO A 56 2.47 9.55 18.22
N PHE A 57 1.54 9.01 17.42
CA PHE A 57 1.81 8.53 16.07
C PHE A 57 2.18 9.66 15.10
N PHE A 58 1.65 10.88 15.32
CA PHE A 58 2.01 12.05 14.53
C PHE A 58 3.15 12.79 15.21
N THR A 59 4.27 12.92 14.49
CA THR A 59 5.55 13.35 15.07
C THR A 59 6.06 14.62 14.42
N GLU A 60 7.03 15.28 15.06
CA GLU A 60 7.57 16.59 14.62
C GLU A 60 8.39 16.53 13.32
N ASP A 61 8.80 15.34 12.88
CA ASP A 61 9.51 15.13 11.60
C ASP A 61 8.58 15.27 10.38
N GLY A 62 7.26 15.35 10.57
CA GLY A 62 6.29 15.55 9.51
C GLY A 62 5.91 17.02 9.30
N TRP A 63 5.63 17.42 8.06
CA TRP A 63 5.45 18.85 7.70
C TRP A 63 4.12 19.19 7.02
N LYS A 64 3.39 18.20 6.51
CA LYS A 64 2.08 18.39 5.87
C LYS A 64 1.10 17.51 6.60
N ILE A 65 0.08 18.10 7.21
CA ILE A 65 -1.00 17.36 7.88
C ILE A 65 -2.33 17.75 7.25
N GLU A 66 -3.08 16.73 6.80
CA GLU A 66 -4.41 16.92 6.23
C GLU A 66 -5.37 15.89 6.80
N SER A 67 -6.62 16.30 7.00
CA SER A 67 -7.68 15.41 7.45
C SER A 67 -8.73 15.27 6.37
N TYR A 68 -9.28 14.07 6.26
CA TYR A 68 -10.34 13.71 5.34
C TYR A 68 -11.43 12.95 6.08
N VAL A 69 -12.63 12.96 5.53
CA VAL A 69 -13.66 11.99 5.85
C VAL A 69 -13.90 11.17 4.60
N VAL A 70 -13.47 9.92 4.63
CA VAL A 70 -13.70 8.95 3.57
C VAL A 70 -15.10 8.37 3.75
N ILE A 71 -15.90 8.38 2.70
CA ILE A 71 -17.28 7.87 2.72
C ILE A 71 -17.35 6.64 1.82
N GLU A 72 -17.62 5.51 2.44
CA GLU A 72 -17.75 4.22 1.77
C GLU A 72 -19.17 3.69 1.87
N ARG A 73 -19.64 3.00 0.82
CA ARG A 73 -20.92 2.29 0.82
C ARG A 73 -20.67 0.80 0.94
N VAL A 74 -20.77 0.28 2.16
CA VAL A 74 -20.48 -1.12 2.46
C VAL A 74 -21.76 -1.96 2.36
N PRO A 75 -21.75 -3.09 1.65
CA PRO A 75 -22.90 -4.00 1.63
C PRO A 75 -23.03 -4.70 2.98
N ILE A 76 -24.21 -4.60 3.61
CA ILE A 76 -24.52 -5.29 4.86
C ILE A 76 -25.17 -6.64 4.57
N LEU A 77 -26.09 -6.69 3.59
CA LEU A 77 -26.73 -7.92 3.12
C LEU A 77 -26.73 -7.92 1.59
N PRO A 78 -25.65 -8.43 0.94
CA PRO A 78 -25.49 -8.37 -0.51
C PRO A 78 -26.66 -8.97 -1.28
N LEU A 79 -27.19 -10.11 -0.83
CA LEU A 79 -28.31 -10.82 -1.49
C LEU A 79 -29.64 -10.06 -1.46
N LEU A 80 -29.80 -9.08 -0.56
CA LEU A 80 -30.99 -8.25 -0.43
C LEU A 80 -30.76 -6.81 -0.90
N GLY A 81 -29.59 -6.50 -1.47
CA GLY A 81 -29.24 -5.16 -1.95
C GLY A 81 -29.10 -4.11 -0.84
N LEU A 82 -29.00 -4.51 0.43
CA LEU A 82 -28.90 -3.58 1.55
C LEU A 82 -27.44 -3.16 1.76
N SER A 83 -27.21 -1.84 1.71
CA SER A 83 -25.91 -1.20 1.94
C SER A 83 -26.03 -0.07 2.95
N LYS A 84 -24.90 0.32 3.53
CA LYS A 84 -24.81 1.44 4.47
C LYS A 84 -23.63 2.32 4.13
N ASP A 85 -23.88 3.62 4.16
CA ASP A 85 -22.82 4.60 4.10
C ASP A 85 -22.11 4.68 5.45
N ILE A 86 -20.81 4.44 5.45
CA ILE A 86 -19.93 4.61 6.60
C ILE A 86 -19.02 5.81 6.36
N LYS A 87 -18.74 6.55 7.43
CA LYS A 87 -17.80 7.68 7.44
C LYS A 87 -16.58 7.25 8.23
N ILE A 88 -15.42 7.42 7.63
CA ILE A 88 -14.12 7.05 8.19
C ILE A 88 -13.29 8.32 8.21
N PRO A 89 -13.21 9.05 9.34
CA PRO A 89 -12.24 10.10 9.52
C PRO A 89 -10.83 9.54 9.36
N ALA A 90 -10.01 10.23 8.58
CA ALA A 90 -8.61 9.89 8.39
C ALA A 90 -7.76 11.15 8.54
N ILE A 91 -6.59 11.01 9.15
CA ILE A 91 -5.58 12.07 9.30
C ILE A 91 -4.30 11.55 8.67
N PHE A 92 -3.73 12.33 7.76
CA PHE A 92 -2.50 12.03 7.07
C PHE A 92 -1.42 13.01 7.48
N GLN A 93 -0.18 12.53 7.57
CA GLN A 93 1.01 13.34 7.77
C GLN A 93 2.11 12.91 6.81
N SER A 94 2.65 13.83 6.01
CA SER A 94 3.85 13.57 5.19
C SER A 94 5.12 13.73 6.02
N PHE A 95 6.11 12.87 5.77
CA PHE A 95 7.46 12.91 6.37
C PHE A 95 8.53 12.52 5.31
N PRO A 96 9.85 12.63 5.58
CA PRO A 96 10.90 12.58 4.55
C PRO A 96 10.84 11.39 3.60
N ALA A 97 10.49 10.22 4.14
CA ALA A 97 10.49 8.96 3.40
C ALA A 97 9.07 8.46 3.04
N GLY A 98 8.00 9.19 3.37
CA GLY A 98 6.65 8.76 3.02
C GLY A 98 5.50 9.47 3.74
N VAL A 99 4.50 8.68 4.18
CA VAL A 99 3.25 9.17 4.78
C VAL A 99 2.81 8.30 5.96
N ARG A 100 2.34 8.96 7.02
CA ARG A 100 1.61 8.35 8.15
C ARG A 100 0.12 8.62 7.99
N CYS A 101 -0.71 7.63 8.27
CA CYS A 101 -2.16 7.73 8.23
C CYS A 101 -2.75 7.12 9.50
N ARG A 102 -3.70 7.82 10.12
CA ARG A 102 -4.62 7.22 11.09
C ARG A 102 -6.02 7.28 10.54
N ALA A 103 -6.76 6.18 10.63
CA ALA A 103 -8.18 6.09 10.27
C ALA A 103 -9.03 5.56 11.44
N ASP A 104 -10.18 6.20 11.66
CA ASP A 104 -11.13 5.87 12.71
C ASP A 104 -12.41 5.28 12.08
N ALA A 105 -12.52 3.95 12.04
CA ALA A 105 -13.67 3.26 11.46
C ALA A 105 -14.77 2.95 12.50
N GLN A 106 -15.95 2.54 12.01
CA GLN A 106 -17.08 2.21 12.89
C GLN A 106 -16.77 1.04 13.82
N GLY A 107 -17.44 0.98 14.97
CA GLY A 107 -17.29 -0.12 15.93
C GLY A 107 -16.03 -0.02 16.81
N GLY A 108 -15.43 1.16 16.90
CA GLY A 108 -14.21 1.38 17.69
C GLY A 108 -12.96 0.77 17.05
N VAL A 109 -12.97 0.61 15.72
CA VAL A 109 -11.81 0.16 14.97
C VAL A 109 -10.95 1.36 14.64
N ARG A 110 -9.67 1.32 15.03
CA ARG A 110 -8.70 2.37 14.73
C ARG A 110 -7.48 1.77 14.06
N VAL A 111 -7.07 2.36 12.95
CA VAL A 111 -5.92 1.92 12.16
C VAL A 111 -4.87 3.02 12.15
N TRP A 112 -3.61 2.64 12.30
CA TRP A 112 -2.45 3.48 12.05
C TRP A 112 -1.57 2.78 11.03
N SER A 113 -1.23 3.46 9.94
CA SER A 113 -0.36 2.96 8.88
C SER A 113 0.74 3.95 8.57
N THR A 114 1.98 3.48 8.52
CA THR A 114 3.13 4.21 7.98
C THR A 114 3.51 3.57 6.66
N TYR A 115 3.50 4.35 5.58
CA TYR A 115 3.96 3.97 4.25
C TYR A 115 5.29 4.66 3.99
N GLU A 116 6.35 3.89 3.78
CA GLU A 116 7.71 4.39 3.67
C GLU A 116 8.42 3.78 2.46
N VAL A 117 9.20 4.58 1.73
CA VAL A 117 10.08 4.08 0.68
C VAL A 117 11.50 3.92 1.24
N VAL A 118 11.93 2.68 1.39
CA VAL A 118 13.22 2.31 1.99
C VAL A 118 14.09 1.55 0.99
N ARG A 119 15.40 1.53 1.21
CA ARG A 119 16.29 0.67 0.43
C ARG A 119 16.01 -0.78 0.80
N ARG A 120 15.98 -1.64 -0.20
CA ARG A 120 15.81 -3.08 0.00
C ARG A 120 16.99 -3.66 0.77
N ASP A 121 16.67 -4.55 1.70
CA ASP A 121 17.62 -5.40 2.38
C ASP A 121 17.41 -6.84 1.91
N LEU A 122 18.18 -7.25 0.89
CA LEU A 122 18.09 -8.59 0.30
C LEU A 122 18.38 -9.70 1.33
N GLY A 123 19.21 -9.42 2.34
CA GLY A 123 19.48 -10.37 3.42
C GLY A 123 18.24 -10.59 4.28
N ALA A 124 17.60 -9.51 4.72
CA ALA A 124 16.35 -9.58 5.46
C ALA A 124 15.18 -10.15 4.66
N GLU A 125 15.13 -9.92 3.34
CA GLU A 125 14.14 -10.51 2.45
C GLU A 125 14.29 -12.04 2.36
N PHE A 126 15.52 -12.55 2.24
CA PHE A 126 15.79 -13.99 2.20
C PHE A 126 15.38 -14.67 3.52
N GLU A 127 15.70 -14.06 4.65
CA GLU A 127 15.26 -14.55 5.97
C GLU A 127 13.74 -14.58 6.10
N ARG A 128 13.04 -13.55 5.61
CA ARG A 128 11.56 -13.48 5.61
C ARG A 128 10.96 -14.60 4.76
N ALA A 129 11.49 -14.84 3.56
CA ALA A 129 11.03 -15.90 2.68
C ALA A 129 11.18 -17.29 3.33
N GLY A 130 12.33 -17.56 3.97
CA GLY A 130 12.56 -18.83 4.68
C GLY A 130 11.63 -19.04 5.89
N ARG A 131 11.17 -17.96 6.54
CA ARG A 131 10.17 -18.06 7.63
C ARG A 131 8.76 -18.36 7.13
N ALA A 132 8.37 -17.84 5.96
CA ALA A 132 7.05 -18.09 5.38
C ALA A 132 6.82 -19.58 5.09
N ASP A 133 7.86 -20.30 4.63
CA ASP A 133 7.82 -21.73 4.33
C ASP A 133 7.60 -22.60 5.59
N SER A 134 8.12 -22.17 6.75
CA SER A 134 8.04 -22.94 8.00
C SER A 134 6.77 -22.72 8.82
N GLN A 135 5.96 -21.68 8.54
CA GLN A 135 4.75 -21.36 9.31
C GLN A 135 3.43 -21.88 8.71
N GLY A 136 3.46 -22.65 7.61
CA GLY A 136 2.30 -23.40 7.13
C GLY A 136 1.05 -22.53 6.91
N VAL A 137 1.20 -21.41 6.19
CA VAL A 137 0.04 -20.62 5.75
C VAL A 137 -0.68 -21.41 4.66
N GLY A 138 -1.93 -21.78 4.92
CA GLY A 138 -2.76 -22.62 4.06
C GLY A 138 -2.74 -22.16 2.60
N HIS A 139 -2.27 -23.05 1.74
CA HIS A 139 -2.18 -22.94 0.30
C HIS A 139 -3.59 -22.80 -0.31
N ASP A 140 -4.04 -21.57 -0.58
CA ASP A 140 -5.19 -21.32 -1.45
C ASP A 140 -4.74 -21.33 -2.90
N GLY A 141 -4.38 -22.51 -3.42
CA GLY A 141 -4.56 -22.95 -4.81
C GLY A 141 -4.32 -21.99 -5.98
N TRP A 142 -3.43 -21.00 -5.86
CA TRP A 142 -2.91 -20.21 -6.98
C TRP A 142 -1.41 -20.43 -7.01
N ASP A 143 -1.00 -21.32 -7.91
CA ASP A 143 0.38 -21.73 -8.17
C ASP A 143 1.12 -20.55 -8.84
N HIS A 144 1.34 -19.48 -8.10
CA HIS A 144 2.38 -18.50 -8.40
C HIS A 144 3.55 -18.82 -7.47
N ASP A 145 4.61 -19.31 -8.10
CA ASP A 145 5.88 -19.70 -7.54
C ASP A 145 6.26 -18.85 -6.31
N VAL A 146 6.54 -19.50 -5.18
CA VAL A 146 6.79 -18.85 -3.87
C VAL A 146 7.96 -17.86 -3.92
N LEU A 147 8.82 -17.97 -4.94
CA LEU A 147 9.89 -17.04 -5.28
C LEU A 147 9.40 -15.67 -5.79
N ASP A 148 8.25 -15.60 -6.46
CA ASP A 148 7.59 -14.35 -6.87
C ASP A 148 6.93 -13.64 -5.67
N ALA A 149 6.41 -14.39 -4.70
CA ALA A 149 5.74 -13.84 -3.52
C ALA A 149 6.71 -13.07 -2.59
N ALA A 150 7.99 -13.42 -2.61
CA ALA A 150 9.05 -12.73 -1.88
C ALA A 150 9.69 -11.57 -2.67
N GLY A 151 9.38 -11.41 -3.96
CA GLY A 151 9.97 -10.37 -4.82
C GLY A 151 11.50 -10.40 -4.93
N LEU A 152 12.13 -11.48 -4.47
CA LEU A 152 13.58 -11.68 -4.40
C LEU A 152 14.23 -11.71 -5.79
N SER A 153 13.46 -12.09 -6.80
CA SER A 153 13.95 -12.33 -8.16
C SER A 153 13.04 -11.75 -9.23
N SER A 154 12.11 -10.84 -8.91
CA SER A 154 11.23 -10.28 -9.94
C SER A 154 12.06 -9.51 -10.96
N PRO A 155 12.12 -9.94 -12.23
CA PRO A 155 12.88 -9.25 -13.26
C PRO A 155 12.42 -7.79 -13.34
N GLY A 156 13.36 -6.85 -13.18
CA GLY A 156 13.07 -5.43 -13.17
C GLY A 156 12.74 -4.82 -11.79
N ALA A 157 12.88 -5.56 -10.68
CA ALA A 157 12.84 -4.96 -9.35
C ALA A 157 14.09 -4.08 -9.09
N GLY A 158 13.85 -2.86 -8.60
CA GLY A 158 14.87 -1.86 -8.27
C GLY A 158 15.45 -2.02 -6.88
N GLU A 159 16.26 -1.02 -6.48
CA GLU A 159 16.93 -0.98 -5.17
C GLU A 159 16.02 -0.52 -4.01
N TRP A 160 14.81 -0.06 -4.32
CA TRP A 160 13.86 0.52 -3.36
C TRP A 160 12.63 -0.37 -3.20
N GLU A 161 12.01 -0.34 -2.03
CA GLU A 161 10.73 -0.98 -1.75
C GLU A 161 9.80 -0.02 -1.01
N LEU A 162 8.49 -0.20 -1.22
CA LEU A 162 7.45 0.38 -0.38
C LEU A 162 7.20 -0.56 0.79
N VAL A 163 7.39 -0.06 2.00
CA VAL A 163 7.11 -0.76 3.25
C VAL A 163 5.92 -0.11 3.92
N GLU A 164 4.92 -0.93 4.25
CA GLU A 164 3.84 -0.53 5.14
C GLU A 164 4.02 -1.17 6.52
N ARG A 165 4.02 -0.35 7.56
CA ARG A 165 3.89 -0.78 8.96
C ARG A 165 2.54 -0.34 9.46
N ALA A 166 1.64 -1.28 9.69
CA ALA A 166 0.26 -0.96 10.07
C ALA A 166 -0.17 -1.68 11.35
N LYS A 167 -0.94 -0.98 12.18
CA LYS A 167 -1.51 -1.47 13.43
C LYS A 167 -3.01 -1.20 13.42
N VAL A 168 -3.79 -2.20 13.78
CA VAL A 168 -5.23 -2.07 14.02
C VAL A 168 -5.56 -2.35 15.49
N GLU A 169 -6.39 -1.50 16.05
CA GLU A 169 -7.05 -1.68 17.34
C GLU A 169 -8.54 -1.90 17.12
N CYS A 170 -9.13 -2.89 17.79
CA CYS A 170 -10.56 -3.19 17.71
C CYS A 170 -11.06 -3.92 18.96
N SER A 171 -12.37 -4.14 19.08
CA SER A 171 -12.89 -4.98 20.17
C SER A 171 -12.55 -6.47 19.95
N ALA A 172 -12.34 -7.21 21.05
CA ALA A 172 -11.97 -8.62 20.99
C ALA A 172 -12.98 -9.50 20.22
N ILE A 173 -14.27 -9.12 20.24
CA ILE A 173 -15.36 -9.86 19.56
C ILE A 173 -15.21 -9.80 18.04
N VAL A 174 -14.82 -8.65 17.49
CA VAL A 174 -14.72 -8.46 16.03
C VAL A 174 -13.32 -8.73 15.49
N LYS A 175 -12.32 -8.96 16.37
CA LYS A 175 -10.92 -9.12 16.01
C LYS A 175 -10.67 -10.10 14.86
N PRO A 176 -11.23 -11.34 14.83
CA PRO A 176 -10.92 -12.28 13.76
C PRO A 176 -11.32 -11.78 12.36
N PHE A 177 -12.46 -11.08 12.27
CA PHE A 177 -12.96 -10.51 11.02
C PHE A 177 -12.17 -9.26 10.63
N VAL A 178 -11.90 -8.38 11.60
CA VAL A 178 -11.13 -7.15 11.39
C VAL A 178 -9.73 -7.49 10.93
N VAL A 179 -9.03 -8.42 11.58
CA VAL A 179 -7.67 -8.81 11.21
C VAL A 179 -7.61 -9.36 9.79
N LYS A 180 -8.45 -10.34 9.44
CA LYS A 180 -8.45 -10.90 8.09
C LYS A 180 -8.73 -9.84 7.02
N SER A 181 -9.72 -8.97 7.24
CA SER A 181 -10.05 -7.90 6.31
C SER A 181 -8.96 -6.84 6.21
N PHE A 182 -8.32 -6.52 7.34
CA PHE A 182 -7.24 -5.54 7.46
C PHE A 182 -6.03 -5.98 6.65
N GLU A 183 -5.53 -7.21 6.84
CA GLU A 183 -4.36 -7.69 6.10
C GLU A 183 -4.59 -7.72 4.59
N ALA A 184 -5.75 -8.22 4.16
CA ALA A 184 -6.10 -8.30 2.75
C ALA A 184 -6.24 -6.91 2.11
N ALA A 185 -6.94 -5.98 2.77
CA ALA A 185 -7.15 -4.62 2.26
C ALA A 185 -5.84 -3.84 2.16
N HIS A 186 -4.97 -3.93 3.16
CA HIS A 186 -3.69 -3.22 3.19
C HIS A 186 -2.71 -3.75 2.14
N ARG A 187 -2.69 -5.08 1.93
CA ARG A 187 -1.91 -5.70 0.85
C ARG A 187 -2.38 -5.25 -0.54
N ASP A 188 -3.69 -5.23 -0.76
CA ASP A 188 -4.29 -4.78 -2.01
C ASP A 188 -4.06 -3.27 -2.25
N LEU A 189 -4.18 -2.44 -1.21
CA LEU A 189 -3.92 -1.00 -1.27
C LEU A 189 -2.50 -0.70 -1.74
N CYS A 190 -1.48 -1.27 -1.09
CA CYS A 190 -0.09 -1.05 -1.46
C CYS A 190 0.21 -1.49 -2.91
N ARG A 191 -0.36 -2.61 -3.35
CA ARG A 191 -0.25 -3.06 -4.74
C ARG A 191 -0.86 -2.04 -5.71
N LYS A 192 -2.08 -1.56 -5.43
CA LYS A 192 -2.77 -0.58 -6.27
C LYS A 192 -2.07 0.78 -6.33
N VAL A 193 -1.43 1.22 -5.23
CA VAL A 193 -0.60 2.43 -5.23
C VAL A 193 0.53 2.30 -6.25
N ILE A 194 1.28 1.19 -6.20
CA ILE A 194 2.39 0.94 -7.12
C ILE A 194 1.88 0.82 -8.56
N ASP A 195 0.83 0.04 -8.78
CA ASP A 195 0.31 -0.18 -10.14
C ASP A 195 -0.30 1.08 -10.75
N GLY A 196 -1.00 1.90 -9.97
CA GLY A 196 -1.50 3.20 -10.40
C GLY A 196 -0.37 4.12 -10.85
N LEU A 197 0.74 4.12 -10.10
CA LEU A 197 1.92 4.89 -10.42
C LEU A 197 2.66 4.40 -11.67
N LYS A 198 2.74 3.07 -11.89
CA LYS A 198 3.27 2.49 -13.13
C LYS A 198 2.47 3.01 -14.33
N VAL A 199 1.14 2.93 -14.27
CA VAL A 199 0.25 3.39 -15.34
C VAL A 199 0.41 4.89 -15.60
N GLN A 200 0.52 5.71 -14.55
CA GLN A 200 0.77 7.15 -14.68
C GLN A 200 2.10 7.42 -15.39
N THR A 201 3.18 6.78 -14.94
CA THR A 201 4.53 6.96 -15.49
C THR A 201 4.62 6.54 -16.95
N SER A 202 3.99 5.41 -17.33
CA SER A 202 3.96 4.95 -18.72
C SER A 202 3.20 5.89 -19.66
N ARG A 203 2.17 6.59 -19.17
CA ARG A 203 1.41 7.58 -19.95
C ARG A 203 2.21 8.87 -20.18
N GLU A 204 2.98 9.29 -19.18
CA GLU A 204 3.80 10.49 -19.23
C GLU A 204 5.07 10.29 -20.08
N HIS A 205 5.59 9.06 -20.17
CA HIS A 205 6.78 8.72 -20.96
C HIS A 205 6.56 7.53 -21.91
N PRO A 206 5.87 7.73 -23.06
CA PRO A 206 5.60 6.65 -24.02
C PRO A 206 6.86 6.09 -24.73
N ALA A 207 8.00 6.79 -24.66
CA ALA A 207 9.19 6.50 -25.47
C ALA A 207 10.14 5.40 -24.93
N LEU A 208 9.86 4.78 -23.78
CA LEU A 208 10.69 3.70 -23.22
C LEU A 208 10.20 2.28 -23.60
N VAL A 209 9.13 2.17 -24.40
CA VAL A 209 8.50 0.88 -24.76
C VAL A 209 8.85 0.42 -26.18
N GLU A 210 9.45 1.28 -27.03
CA GLU A 210 10.03 0.81 -28.29
C GLU A 210 11.46 0.32 -28.08
N GLU A 211 11.61 -0.97 -27.79
CA GLU A 211 12.86 -1.67 -28.09
C GLU A 211 13.16 -1.47 -29.58
N THR A 212 14.13 -0.63 -29.87
CA THR A 212 14.65 -0.46 -31.22
C THR A 212 15.27 -1.80 -31.65
N PRO A 213 14.79 -2.47 -32.71
CA PRO A 213 15.46 -3.66 -33.20
C PRO A 213 16.84 -3.23 -33.68
N VAL A 214 17.89 -3.73 -33.04
CA VAL A 214 19.26 -3.55 -33.52
C VAL A 214 19.34 -4.25 -34.88
N ALA A 215 19.33 -3.46 -35.97
CA ALA A 215 19.54 -3.97 -37.30
C ALA A 215 20.96 -4.53 -37.40
N VAL A 216 21.06 -5.85 -37.51
CA VAL A 216 22.31 -6.56 -37.78
C VAL A 216 22.73 -6.22 -39.22
N PRO A 217 23.92 -5.62 -39.46
CA PRO A 217 24.36 -5.35 -40.82
C PRO A 217 24.66 -6.68 -41.54
N ALA A 218 24.03 -6.88 -42.69
CA ALA A 218 24.33 -7.99 -43.58
C ALA A 218 25.74 -7.81 -44.15
N SER A 219 26.69 -8.59 -43.64
CA SER A 219 28.02 -8.69 -44.24
C SER A 219 27.93 -9.23 -45.67
N MET A 220 28.65 -8.53 -46.54
CA MET A 220 28.76 -8.74 -47.98
C MET A 220 29.12 -10.18 -48.36
N VAL A 221 28.32 -10.78 -49.24
CA VAL A 221 28.75 -11.89 -50.09
C VAL A 221 29.59 -11.29 -51.21
N VAL A 222 30.89 -11.55 -51.18
CA VAL A 222 31.79 -11.27 -52.31
C VAL A 222 31.73 -12.48 -53.24
N ALA A 223 31.44 -12.20 -54.51
CA ALA A 223 31.43 -13.14 -55.63
C ALA A 223 32.84 -13.57 -56.05
#